data_AF-A0A7Y3AX15-F1
#
_entry.id   AF-A0A7Y3AX15-F1
#
_cell.length_a   1.000
_cell.length_b   1.000
_cell.length_c   1.000
_cell.angle_alpha   90.00
_cell.angle_beta   90.00
_cell.angle_gamma   90.00
#
_symmetry.space_group_name_H-M   'P 1'
#
loop_
_entity.id
_entity.type
_entity.pdbx_description
1 polymer ?
#
loop_
_entity_poly.entity_id
_entity_poly.type
_entity_poly.pdbx_seq_one_letter_code
_entity_poly.pdbx_strand_id
1 'polypeptide(L)' 'MVAIIIIDMDKKKLTSQTLAAIFLYTLFSVILEKDYSWDTIINELKEGVIFGIVYAVVIWAWNKYKKKQ' A
#
# COMPACT_ATOMS: atom_id res chain seq x y z
N MET A 1 -3.41 -0.80 -21.90
CA MET A 1 -4.55 0.07 -21.54
C MET A 1 -4.87 0.11 -20.04
N VAL A 2 -3.94 -0.27 -19.13
CA VAL A 2 -4.21 -0.36 -17.68
C VAL A 2 -3.66 0.85 -16.90
N ALA A 3 -2.65 1.55 -17.43
CA ALA A 3 -2.00 2.67 -16.74
C ALA A 3 -2.83 3.99 -16.71
N ILE A 4 -3.93 4.08 -17.47
CA ILE A 4 -4.60 5.37 -17.74
C ILE A 4 -5.74 5.67 -16.75
N ILE A 5 -6.20 4.72 -15.93
CA ILE A 5 -7.37 4.94 -15.05
C ILE A 5 -6.98 5.46 -13.65
N ILE A 6 -5.81 6.07 -13.48
CA ILE A 6 -5.30 6.59 -12.19
C ILE A 6 -5.75 8.06 -11.94
N ILE A 7 -6.46 8.70 -12.86
CA ILE A 7 -6.43 10.17 -12.99
C ILE A 7 -7.38 10.93 -12.06
N ASP A 8 -8.35 10.27 -11.39
CA ASP A 8 -9.38 11.01 -10.63
C ASP A 8 -9.06 11.26 -9.14
N MET A 9 -8.02 10.64 -8.58
CA MET A 9 -7.46 11.01 -7.27
C MET A 9 -6.13 11.74 -7.49
N ASP A 10 -5.80 12.69 -6.62
CA ASP A 10 -4.45 13.25 -6.62
C ASP A 10 -3.45 12.11 -6.48
N LYS A 11 -2.68 11.88 -7.55
CA LYS A 11 -1.69 10.80 -7.64
C LYS A 11 -0.74 10.85 -6.45
N LYS A 12 -0.41 12.06 -5.96
CA LYS A 12 0.44 12.25 -4.79
C LYS A 12 -0.21 11.70 -3.52
N LYS A 13 -1.52 11.87 -3.36
CA LYS A 13 -2.28 11.37 -2.20
C LYS A 13 -2.34 9.85 -2.22
N LEU A 14 -2.65 9.24 -3.36
CA LEU A 14 -2.70 7.78 -3.48
C LEU A 14 -1.32 7.17 -3.21
N THR A 15 -0.27 7.68 -3.86
CA THR A 15 1.11 7.18 -3.64
C THR A 15 1.55 7.38 -2.19
N SER A 16 1.25 8.52 -1.56
CA SER A 16 1.58 8.77 -0.16
C SER A 16 0.85 7.82 0.79
N GLN A 17 -0.44 7.56 0.56
CA GLN A 17 -1.21 6.61 1.35
C GLN A 17 -0.70 5.18 1.19
N THR A 18 -0.37 4.77 -0.04
CA THR A 18 0.20 3.45 -0.30
C THR A 18 1.57 3.29 0.36
N LEU A 19 2.46 4.27 0.24
CA LEU A 19 3.77 4.24 0.89
C LEU A 19 3.65 4.19 2.42
N ALA A 20 2.73 4.97 3.00
CA ALA A 20 2.44 4.92 4.43
C ALA A 20 1.91 3.54 4.85
N ALA A 21 1.04 2.91 4.06
CA ALA A 21 0.52 1.58 4.33
C ALA A 21 1.63 0.51 4.31
N ILE A 22 2.51 0.54 3.31
CA ILE A 22 3.67 -0.37 3.21
C ILE A 22 4.58 -0.18 4.42
N PHE A 23 4.90 1.07 4.76
CA PHE A 23 5.78 1.39 5.88
C PHE A 23 5.20 0.93 7.21
N LEU A 24 3.93 1.26 7.50
CA LEU A 24 3.27 0.87 8.74
C LEU A 24 3.15 -0.64 8.85
N TYR A 25 2.76 -1.32 7.76
CA TYR A 25 2.70 -2.78 7.73
C TYR A 25 4.05 -3.39 8.12
N THR A 26 5.11 -3.00 7.41
CA THR A 26 6.46 -3.54 7.63
C THR A 26 6.94 -3.27 9.05
N LEU A 27 6.72 -2.05 9.55
CA LEU A 27 7.10 -1.65 10.91
C LEU A 27 6.36 -2.49 11.97
N PHE A 28 5.05 -2.66 11.85
CA PHE A 28 4.28 -3.43 12.81
C PHE A 28 4.59 -4.92 12.74
N SER A 29 4.77 -5.50 11.55
CA SER A 29 5.15 -6.91 11.42
C SER A 29 6.49 -7.19 12.09
N VAL A 30 7.51 -6.38 11.80
CA VAL A 30 8.84 -6.53 12.40
C VAL A 30 8.79 -6.38 13.93
N ILE A 31 7.99 -5.44 14.45
CA ILE A 31 7.79 -5.29 15.90
C ILE A 31 7.08 -6.51 16.52
N LEU A 32 6.09 -7.08 15.83
CA LEU A 32 5.34 -8.25 16.29
C LEU A 32 6.19 -9.51 16.30
N GLU A 33 6.99 -9.70 15.26
CA GLU A 33 7.89 -10.85 15.13
C GLU A 33 9.05 -10.77 16.11
N LYS A 34 9.37 -9.55 16.59
CA LYS A 34 10.49 -9.25 17.51
C LYS A 34 11.85 -9.70 16.97
N ASP A 35 11.93 -9.98 15.68
CA ASP A 35 13.16 -10.26 14.96
C ASP A 35 13.47 -9.08 14.03
N TYR A 36 14.58 -8.41 14.30
CA TYR A 36 15.05 -7.24 13.57
C TYR A 36 16.19 -7.60 12.61
N SER A 37 16.36 -8.88 12.28
CA SER A 37 17.31 -9.31 11.26
C SER A 37 16.99 -8.69 9.90
N TRP A 38 18.04 -8.43 9.11
CA TRP A 38 17.87 -7.88 7.77
C TRP A 38 17.02 -8.78 6.87
N ASP A 39 17.14 -10.10 7.02
CA ASP A 39 16.36 -11.08 6.27
C ASP A 39 14.85 -10.95 6.58
N THR A 40 14.49 -10.86 7.87
CA THR A 40 13.10 -10.67 8.31
C THR A 40 12.54 -9.34 7.84
N ILE A 41 13.28 -8.25 7.99
CA ILE A 41 12.85 -6.92 7.51
C ILE A 41 12.60 -6.92 6.00
N ILE A 42 13.48 -7.55 5.20
CA ILE A 42 13.32 -7.63 3.75
C ILE A 42 12.12 -8.51 3.38
N ASN A 43 11.89 -9.60 4.14
CA ASN A 43 10.75 -10.48 3.90
C ASN A 43 9.43 -9.74 4.20
N GLU A 44 9.33 -9.11 5.36
CA GLU A 44 8.17 -8.30 5.76
C GLU A 44 7.93 -7.11 4.83
N LEU A 45 8.99 -6.50 4.31
CA LEU A 45 8.87 -5.43 3.33
C LEU A 45 8.29 -5.94 2.00
N LYS A 46 8.67 -7.15 1.54
CA LYS A 46 8.07 -7.75 0.33
C LYS A 46 6.59 -7.99 0.53
N GLU A 47 6.20 -8.53 1.67
CA GLU A 47 4.79 -8.73 2.03
C GLU A 47 4.06 -7.38 2.13
N GLY A 48 4.70 -6.38 2.74
CA GLY A 48 4.19 -5.01 2.84
C GLY A 48 3.97 -4.36 1.49
N VAL A 49 4.85 -4.56 0.52
CA VAL A 49 4.69 -4.08 -0.86
C VAL A 49 3.48 -4.74 -1.54
N ILE A 50 3.32 -6.06 -1.39
CA ILE A 50 2.15 -6.77 -1.92
C ILE A 50 0.87 -6.22 -1.29
N PHE A 51 0.84 -6.05 0.04
CA PHE A 51 -0.26 -5.44 0.76
C PHE A 51 -0.54 -4.01 0.26
N GLY A 52 0.49 -3.19 0.06
CA GLY A 52 0.37 -1.84 -0.46
C GLY A 52 -0.25 -1.78 -1.86
N ILE A 53 0.11 -2.72 -2.75
CA ILE A 53 -0.50 -2.83 -4.09
C ILE A 53 -1.99 -3.16 -3.96
N VAL A 54 -2.36 -4.14 -3.13
CA VAL A 54 -3.77 -4.50 -2.89
C VAL A 54 -4.53 -3.31 -2.31
N TYR A 55 -3.98 -2.64 -1.31
CA TYR A 55 -4.56 -1.45 -0.69
C TYR A 55 -4.80 -0.32 -1.71
N ALA A 56 -3.82 -0.06 -2.59
CA ALA A 56 -3.94 0.94 -3.64
C ALA A 56 -5.11 0.65 -4.60
N VAL A 57 -5.27 -0.62 -5.00
CA VAL A 57 -6.39 -1.06 -5.87
C VAL A 57 -7.72 -0.89 -5.14
N VAL A 58 -7.81 -1.28 -3.87
CA VAL A 58 -9.04 -1.15 -3.06
C VAL A 58 -9.45 0.31 -2.88
N ILE A 59 -8.53 1.18 -2.46
CA ILE A 59 -8.78 2.62 -2.30
C ILE A 59 -9.24 3.25 -3.61
N TRP A 60 -8.59 2.88 -4.71
CA TRP A 60 -8.96 3.36 -6.03
C TRP A 60 -10.38 2.92 -6.43
N ALA A 61 -10.71 1.64 -6.27
CA ALA A 61 -12.03 1.10 -6.59
C ALA A 61 -13.11 1.77 -5.73
N TRP A 62 -12.83 1.96 -4.44
CA TRP A 62 -13.73 2.65 -3.51
C TRP A 62 -13.98 4.11 -3.90
N ASN A 63 -12.92 4.85 -4.24
CA ASN A 63 -13.06 6.24 -4.66
C ASN A 63 -13.81 6.38 -5.98
N LYS A 64 -13.60 5.45 -6.91
CA LYS A 64 -14.36 5.38 -8.17
C LYS A 64 -15.83 5.08 -7.93
N TYR A 65 -16.15 4.22 -6.96
CA TYR A 65 -17.53 3.92 -6.56
C TYR A 65 -18.20 5.13 -5.90
N LYS A 66 -17.50 5.83 -4.99
CA LYS A 66 -18.01 7.05 -4.34
C LYS A 66 -18.28 8.20 -5.31
N LYS A 67 -17.46 8.38 -6.35
CA LYS A 67 -17.70 9.42 -7.38
C LYS A 67 -18.90 9.14 -8.30
N LYS A 68 -19.43 7.91 -8.28
CA LYS A 68 -20.62 7.51 -9.04
C LYS A 68 -21.93 7.73 -8.28
N GLN A 69 -21.87 7.99 -6.97
CA GLN A 69 -22.99 8.47 -6.17
C GLN A 69 -22.88 9.98 -6.01
#